data_AF-A0A434AWJ8-F1
#
_entry.id   AF-A0A434AWJ8-F1
#
_cell.length_a   1.000
_cell.length_b   1.000
_cell.length_c   1.000
_cell.angle_alpha   90.00
_cell.angle_beta   90.00
_cell.angle_gamma   90.00
#
_symmetry.space_group_name_H-M   'P 1'
#
loop_
_entity.id
_entity.type
_entity.pdbx_description
1 polymer ?
#
loop_
_entity_poly.entity_id
_entity_poly.type
_entity_poly.pdbx_seq_one_letter_code
_entity_poly.pdbx_strand_id
1 'polypeptide(L)' 'MVLNNRTIYFRYHSDFLKKGLNISPIKLPFTQEITNAEKEPFDGLYGVFNDSLPDGWGRLLLDRSLSSK' A
#
# COMPACT_ATOMS: atom_id res chain seq x y z
N MET A 1 0.37 -4.32 6.88
CA MET A 1 -0.51 -3.21 6.46
C MET A 1 -1.87 -3.45 7.09
N VAL A 2 -2.51 -2.44 7.66
CA VAL A 2 -3.82 -2.54 8.32
C VAL A 2 -4.68 -1.35 7.91
N LEU A 3 -5.97 -1.59 7.64
CA LEU A 3 -6.96 -0.55 7.38
C LEU A 3 -7.75 -0.27 8.67
N ASN A 4 -7.79 0.99 9.12
CA ASN A 4 -8.60 1.43 10.25
C ASN A 4 -9.14 2.83 10.01
N ASN A 5 -10.44 3.08 10.25
CA ASN A 5 -11.09 4.37 10.03
C ASN A 5 -10.78 5.04 8.66
N ARG A 6 -10.76 4.24 7.58
CA ARG A 6 -10.38 4.67 6.21
C ARG A 6 -8.93 5.20 6.08
N THR A 7 -8.07 4.92 7.04
CA THR A 7 -6.63 5.18 6.98
C THR A 7 -5.87 3.88 6.87
N ILE A 8 -4.90 3.84 5.94
CA ILE A 8 -4.02 2.71 5.75
C ILE A 8 -2.75 2.95 6.57
N TYR A 9 -2.45 2.00 7.44
CA TYR A 9 -1.25 1.97 8.25
C TYR A 9 -0.28 0.90 7.75
N PHE A 10 0.98 1.27 7.66
CA PHE A 10 2.07 0.39 7.25
C PHE A 10 3.18 0.40 8.30
N ARG A 11 3.87 -0.73 8.39
CA ARG A 11 5.09 -0.90 9.19
C ARG A 11 5.87 -2.06 8.59
N TYR A 12 7.18 -1.91 8.47
CA TYR A 12 8.04 -3.02 8.07
C TYR A 12 8.14 -4.07 9.17
N HIS A 13 8.27 -5.34 8.77
CA HIS A 13 8.70 -6.38 9.68
C HIS A 13 10.18 -6.19 10.03
N SER A 14 10.55 -6.41 11.28
CA SER A 14 11.93 -6.20 11.78
C SER A 14 12.97 -6.98 10.96
N ASP A 15 12.68 -8.24 10.64
CA ASP A 15 13.59 -9.08 9.85
C ASP A 15 13.73 -8.63 8.39
N PHE A 16 12.76 -7.89 7.86
CA PHE A 16 12.88 -7.31 6.52
C PHE A 16 13.84 -6.10 6.55
N LEU A 17 13.75 -5.25 7.57
CA LEU A 17 14.66 -4.10 7.73
C LEU A 17 16.13 -4.54 7.85
N LYS A 18 16.39 -5.65 8.56
CA LYS A 18 17.75 -6.22 8.70
C LYS A 18 18.39 -6.61 7.36
N LYS A 19 17.59 -6.86 6.32
CA LYS A 19 18.10 -7.16 4.98
C LYS A 19 18.64 -5.92 4.26
N GLY A 20 18.35 -4.72 4.75
CA GLY A 20 18.76 -3.46 4.12
C GLY A 20 18.09 -3.17 2.77
N LEU A 21 17.03 -3.90 2.43
CA LEU A 21 16.33 -3.76 1.15
C LEU A 21 15.23 -2.71 1.24
N ASN A 22 15.55 -1.48 0.83
CA ASN A 22 14.57 -0.41 0.77
C ASN A 22 13.83 -0.42 -0.57
N ILE A 23 12.56 -0.84 -0.55
CA ILE A 23 11.74 -1.04 -1.75
C ILE A 23 11.14 0.24 -2.33
N SER A 24 11.11 1.34 -1.57
CA SER A 24 10.64 2.64 -2.07
C SER A 24 11.27 3.79 -1.28
N PRO A 25 12.55 4.11 -1.59
CA PRO A 25 13.37 4.99 -0.74
C PRO A 25 12.87 6.43 -0.59
N ILE A 26 12.02 6.89 -1.50
CA ILE A 26 11.57 8.28 -1.58
C ILE A 26 10.25 8.47 -0.84
N LYS A 27 9.30 7.56 -1.02
CA LYS A 27 7.92 7.74 -0.57
C LYS A 27 7.52 6.83 0.59
N LEU A 28 8.29 5.77 0.88
CA LEU A 28 8.02 4.83 1.96
C LEU A 28 9.16 4.86 3.00
N PRO A 29 8.94 5.39 4.21
CA PRO A 29 9.98 5.42 5.25
C PRO A 29 10.48 4.02 5.61
N PHE A 30 11.78 3.78 5.52
CA PHE A 30 12.41 2.49 5.83
C PHE A 30 12.63 2.34 7.35
N THR A 31 11.53 2.20 8.08
CA THR A 31 11.49 2.17 9.55
C THR A 31 10.55 1.10 10.09
N GLN A 32 10.72 0.73 11.35
CA GLN A 32 9.81 -0.14 12.09
C GLN A 32 8.69 0.65 12.79
N GLU A 33 8.62 1.96 12.60
CA GLU A 33 7.50 2.76 13.09
C GLU A 33 6.24 2.54 12.25
N ILE A 34 5.08 2.87 12.82
CA ILE A 34 3.81 2.85 12.09
C ILE A 34 3.74 4.15 11.28
N THR A 35 3.53 4.02 9.99
CA THR A 35 3.42 5.13 9.05
C THR A 35 2.13 5.04 8.25
N ASN A 36 1.67 6.16 7.71
CA ASN A 36 0.60 6.22 6.73
C ASN A 36 1.05 7.10 5.56
N ALA A 37 0.50 6.88 4.36
CA ALA A 37 0.73 7.76 3.23
C ALA A 37 -0.26 8.93 3.24
N GLU A 38 0.05 9.95 2.45
CA GLU A 38 -0.91 10.99 2.09
C GLU A 38 -2.04 10.38 1.27
N LYS A 39 -3.23 10.98 1.37
CA LYS A 39 -4.41 10.47 0.67
C LYS A 39 -4.20 10.49 -0.85
N GLU A 40 -3.77 11.60 -1.41
CA GLU A 40 -3.54 11.71 -2.85
C GLU A 40 -2.11 11.29 -3.21
N PRO A 41 -1.88 10.63 -4.36
CA PRO A 41 -2.84 10.31 -5.43
C PRO A 41 -3.45 8.89 -5.33
N PHE A 42 -3.13 8.12 -4.30
CA PHE A 42 -3.42 6.67 -4.24
C PHE A 42 -4.32 6.27 -3.07
N ASP A 43 -5.27 7.13 -2.70
CA ASP A 43 -6.21 6.94 -1.58
C ASP A 43 -5.54 6.50 -0.25
N GLY A 44 -4.35 7.02 0.05
CA GLY A 44 -3.61 6.70 1.27
C GLY A 44 -2.73 5.45 1.18
N LEU A 45 -2.63 4.83 0.01
CA LEU A 45 -1.71 3.72 -0.25
C LEU A 45 -0.35 4.24 -0.74
N TYR A 46 0.74 3.60 -0.33
CA TYR A 46 2.04 3.90 -0.93
C TYR A 46 2.09 3.42 -2.38
N GLY A 47 2.65 4.24 -3.28
CA GLY A 47 2.71 3.96 -4.72
C GLY A 47 3.30 2.59 -5.07
N VAL A 48 4.34 2.14 -4.34
CA VAL A 48 4.96 0.81 -4.54
C VAL A 48 3.98 -0.35 -4.39
N PHE A 49 2.92 -0.20 -3.59
CA PHE A 49 1.85 -1.20 -3.48
C PHE A 49 0.72 -0.92 -4.47
N ASN A 50 0.48 0.34 -4.83
CA ASN A 50 -0.50 0.71 -5.84
C ASN A 50 -0.13 0.12 -7.22
N ASP A 51 1.15 0.02 -7.55
CA ASP A 51 1.64 -0.58 -8.80
C ASP A 51 1.26 -2.07 -8.97
N SER A 52 0.82 -2.72 -7.89
CA SER A 52 0.32 -4.11 -7.92
C SER A 52 -1.19 -4.20 -8.18
N LEU A 53 -1.91 -3.08 -8.19
CA LEU A 53 -3.34 -3.04 -8.41
C LEU A 53 -3.65 -2.94 -9.92
N PRO A 54 -4.69 -3.62 -10.40
CA PRO A 54 -5.13 -3.45 -11.77
C PRO A 54 -5.67 -2.04 -12.00
N ASP A 55 -5.29 -1.43 -13.12
CA ASP A 55 -5.77 -0.14 -13.56
C ASP A 55 -6.95 -0.27 -14.54
N GLY A 56 -7.55 0.86 -14.91
CA GLY A 56 -8.56 0.99 -15.96
C GLY A 56 -9.59 -0.14 -16.01
N TRP A 57 -9.53 -0.96 -17.07
CA TRP A 57 -10.44 -2.08 -17.28
C TRP A 57 -10.26 -3.23 -16.27
N GLY A 58 -9.03 -3.48 -15.82
CA GLY A 58 -8.78 -4.50 -14.81
C GLY A 58 -9.45 -4.16 -13.48
N ARG A 59 -9.48 -2.88 -13.12
CA ARG A 59 -10.23 -2.41 -11.95
C ARG A 59 -11.73 -2.65 -12.10
N LEU A 60 -12.31 -2.33 -13.26
CA LEU A 60 -13.73 -2.60 -13.55
C LEU A 60 -14.09 -4.08 -13.44
N LEU A 61 -13.24 -4.98 -13.93
CA LEU A 61 -13.47 -6.43 -13.82
C LEU A 61 -13.37 -6.92 -12.38
N LEU A 62 -12.39 -6.42 -11.62
CA LEU A 62 -12.26 -6.71 -10.19
C LEU A 62 -13.50 -6.25 -9.43
N ASP A 63 -13.94 -5.01 -9.64
CA ASP A 63 -15.11 -4.44 -8.96
C ASP A 63 -16.37 -5.27 -9.26
N ARG A 64 -16.57 -5.69 -10.51
CA ARG A 64 -17.67 -6.60 -10.89
C ARG A 64 -17.56 -7.95 -10.21
N SER A 65 -16.37 -8.54 -10.14
CA SER A 65 -16.17 -9.83 -9.50
C SER A 65 -16.43 -9.78 -7.99
N LEU A 66 -16.05 -8.69 -7.33
CA LEU A 66 -16.25 -8.51 -5.89
C LEU A 66 -17.71 -8.17 -5.56
N SER A 67 -18.42 -7.47 -6.46
CA SER A 67 -19.84 -7.11 -6.27
C SER A 67 -20.82 -8.24 -6.63
N SER A 68 -20.36 -9.27 -7.34
CA SER A 68 -21.17 -10.42 -7.78
C SER A 68 -21.20 -11.57 -6.74
N LYS A 69 -20.59 -11.36 -5.57
CA LYS A 69 -20.68 -12.25 -4.41
C LYS A 69 -21.51 -11.60 -3.32
#